data_AF-A0A1V2VV07-F1
#
_entry.id   AF-A0A1V2VV07-F1
#
_cell.length_a   1.000
_cell.length_b   1.000
_cell.length_c   1.000
_cell.angle_alpha   90.00
_cell.angle_beta   90.00
_cell.angle_gamma   90.00
#
_symmetry.space_group_name_H-M   'P 1'
#
loop_
_entity.id
_entity.type
_entity.pdbx_description
1 polymer ?
#
loop_
_entity_poly.entity_id
_entity_poly.type
_entity_poly.pdbx_seq_one_letter_code
_entity_poly.pdbx_strand_id
1 'polypeptide(L)'
;MKIPLKFPVKLATGQTLTELNLRRGKRKEMGLAAKYSEDPGEQEDFLLAMLTNLTVEDIGELDLADSKRLMDSFRLMVEGRDTAGDAGAKRSAAEQGNADAGLGAATAG
;
A
#
# COMPACT_ATOMS: atom_id res chain seq x y z
N MET A 1 -1.44 8.31 4.43
CA MET A 1 -0.71 8.18 3.16
C MET A 1 -1.70 8.03 2.02
N LYS A 2 -1.30 8.39 0.81
CA LYS A 2 -2.16 8.34 -0.38
C LYS A 2 -1.71 7.20 -1.28
N ILE A 3 -2.66 6.38 -1.75
CA ILE A 3 -2.39 5.25 -2.64
C ILE A 3 -3.26 5.44 -3.88
N PRO A 4 -2.69 5.82 -5.04
CA PRO A 4 -3.47 5.98 -6.26
C PRO A 4 -3.96 4.61 -6.72
N LEU A 5 -5.24 4.46 -7.01
CA LEU A 5 -5.84 3.23 -7.52
C LEU A 5 -5.48 3.03 -8.99
N LYS A 6 -5.18 1.79 -9.37
CA LYS A 6 -4.97 1.41 -10.76
C LYS A 6 -6.31 1.22 -11.47
N PHE A 7 -7.31 0.72 -10.75
CA PHE A 7 -8.67 0.51 -11.21
C PHE A 7 -9.61 1.35 -10.34
N PRO A 8 -10.12 2.48 -10.87
CA PRO A 8 -11.05 3.32 -10.13
C PRO A 8 -12.32 2.54 -9.76
N VAL A 9 -12.74 2.66 -8.51
CA VAL A 9 -13.94 1.97 -8.00
C VAL A 9 -15.08 2.97 -7.86
N LYS A 10 -16.29 2.53 -8.18
CA LYS A 10 -17.49 3.33 -7.95
C LYS A 10 -18.05 2.98 -6.58
N LEU A 11 -17.92 3.92 -5.65
CA LEU A 11 -18.39 3.74 -4.27
C LEU A 11 -19.91 3.65 -4.22
N ALA A 12 -20.43 3.07 -3.14
CA ALA A 12 -21.87 3.05 -2.87
C ALA A 12 -22.49 4.46 -2.84
N THR A 13 -21.69 5.49 -2.52
CA THR A 13 -22.10 6.91 -2.55
C THR A 13 -22.27 7.48 -3.97
N GLY A 14 -21.96 6.71 -5.01
CA GLY A 14 -21.97 7.12 -6.41
C GLY A 14 -20.70 7.85 -6.88
N GLN A 15 -19.78 8.16 -5.96
CA GLN A 15 -18.50 8.79 -6.28
C GLN A 15 -17.50 7.76 -6.84
N THR A 16 -16.66 8.20 -7.77
CA THR A 16 -15.55 7.37 -8.28
C THR A 16 -14.31 7.62 -7.43
N LEU A 17 -13.87 6.59 -6.73
CA LEU A 17 -12.65 6.60 -5.98
C LEU A 17 -11.47 6.32 -6.91
N THR A 18 -10.51 7.23 -6.93
CA THR A 18 -9.27 7.11 -7.72
C THR A 18 -8.02 7.02 -6.83
N GLU A 19 -8.15 7.28 -5.53
CA GLU A 19 -7.05 7.27 -4.57
C GLU A 19 -7.57 6.86 -3.19
N LEU A 20 -6.88 5.94 -2.52
CA LEU A 20 -7.13 5.57 -1.13
C LEU A 20 -6.33 6.46 -0.18
N ASN A 21 -6.97 6.88 0.91
CA ASN A 21 -6.29 7.57 2.01
C ASN A 21 -6.10 6.62 3.19
N LEU A 22 -4.94 5.97 3.30
CA LEU A 22 -4.64 5.08 4.41
C LEU A 22 -4.08 5.89 5.60
N ARG A 23 -4.85 6.02 6.68
CA ARG A 23 -4.40 6.67 7.92
C ARG A 23 -3.60 5.70 8.80
N ARG A 24 -2.80 6.24 9.72
CA ARG A 24 -2.08 5.41 10.71
C ARG A 24 -3.06 4.79 11.71
N GLY A 25 -3.11 3.46 11.73
CA GLY A 25 -3.88 2.71 12.71
C GLY A 25 -3.27 2.77 14.10
N LYS A 26 -4.11 2.69 15.14
CA LYS A 26 -3.67 2.48 16.52
C LYS A 26 -4.09 1.07 16.96
N ARG A 27 -3.58 0.63 18.12
CA ARG A 27 -3.91 -0.69 18.67
C ARG A 27 -5.40 -0.85 18.99
N LYS A 28 -6.10 0.26 19.24
CA LYS A 28 -7.55 0.30 19.49
C LYS A 28 -8.33 -0.28 18.30
N GLU A 29 -7.96 0.11 17.09
CA GLU A 29 -8.61 -0.33 15.84
C GLU A 29 -8.48 -1.85 15.66
N MET A 30 -7.33 -2.43 15.96
CA MET A 30 -7.18 -3.90 15.97
C MET A 30 -8.10 -4.57 17.00
N GLY A 31 -8.33 -3.94 18.15
CA GLY A 31 -9.27 -4.43 19.16
C GLY A 31 -10.74 -4.26 18.75
N LEU A 32 -11.05 -3.32 17.85
CA LEU A 32 -12.38 -3.17 17.26
C LEU A 32 -12.61 -4.21 16.16
N ALA A 33 -11.62 -4.43 15.30
CA ALA A 33 -11.65 -5.50 14.29
C ALA A 33 -11.88 -6.88 14.91
N ALA A 34 -11.09 -7.24 15.93
CA ALA A 34 -11.28 -8.51 16.64
C ALA A 34 -12.63 -8.68 17.34
N LYS A 35 -13.38 -7.58 17.56
CA LYS A 35 -14.76 -7.61 18.10
C LYS A 35 -15.82 -7.63 17.01
N TYR A 36 -15.47 -7.24 15.79
CA TYR A 36 -16.39 -7.13 14.67
C TYR A 36 -16.77 -8.51 14.14
N SER A 37 -15.80 -9.42 14.00
CA SER A 37 -16.04 -10.81 13.61
C SER A 37 -14.99 -11.75 14.22
N GLU A 38 -15.31 -13.05 14.27
CA GLU A 38 -14.37 -14.12 14.58
C GLU A 38 -13.60 -14.57 13.33
N ASP A 39 -14.10 -14.26 12.14
CA ASP A 39 -13.44 -14.59 10.87
C ASP A 39 -12.25 -13.64 10.60
N PRO A 40 -11.04 -14.17 10.36
CA PRO A 40 -9.87 -13.33 10.11
C PRO A 40 -9.98 -12.44 8.86
N GLY A 41 -10.69 -12.88 7.82
CA GLY A 41 -10.92 -12.08 6.61
C GLY A 41 -11.82 -10.88 6.91
N GLU A 42 -12.96 -11.12 7.56
CA GLU A 42 -13.87 -10.05 7.96
C GLU A 42 -13.23 -9.07 8.96
N GLN A 43 -12.35 -9.54 9.85
CA GLN A 43 -11.55 -8.68 10.72
C GLN A 43 -10.60 -7.78 9.93
N GLU A 44 -9.93 -8.31 8.91
CA GLU A 44 -9.02 -7.56 8.06
C GLU A 44 -9.78 -6.49 7.25
N ASP A 45 -10.88 -6.87 6.61
CA ASP A 45 -11.69 -5.94 5.82
C ASP A 45 -12.22 -4.78 6.68
N PHE A 46 -12.70 -5.08 7.89
CA PHE A 46 -13.16 -4.06 8.82
C PHE A 46 -12.03 -3.15 9.30
N LEU A 47 -10.83 -3.70 9.53
CA LEU A 47 -9.66 -2.91 9.88
C LEU A 47 -9.30 -1.96 8.73
N LEU A 48 -9.22 -2.46 7.49
CA LEU A 48 -8.88 -1.67 6.32
C LEU A 48 -9.93 -0.58 6.04
N ALA A 49 -11.22 -0.89 6.20
CA ALA A 49 -12.32 0.06 6.12
C ALA A 49 -12.12 1.24 7.11
N MET A 50 -11.85 0.96 8.38
CA MET A 50 -11.58 2.00 9.39
C MET A 50 -10.32 2.84 9.10
N LEU A 51 -9.31 2.25 8.47
CA LEU A 51 -8.06 2.94 8.17
C LEU A 51 -8.12 3.76 6.88
N THR A 52 -9.00 3.39 5.96
CA THR A 52 -9.22 4.11 4.69
C THR A 52 -10.42 5.06 4.74
N ASN A 53 -11.23 4.98 5.79
CA ASN A 53 -12.50 5.68 5.94
C ASN A 53 -13.49 5.32 4.81
N LEU A 54 -13.51 4.03 4.47
CA LEU A 54 -14.45 3.41 3.53
C LEU A 54 -15.36 2.43 4.27
N THR A 55 -16.41 1.94 3.63
CA THR A 55 -17.21 0.82 4.14
C THR A 55 -16.53 -0.51 3.82
N VAL A 56 -16.94 -1.58 4.52
CA VAL A 56 -16.47 -2.95 4.21
C VAL A 56 -16.90 -3.36 2.79
N GLU A 57 -18.08 -2.91 2.35
CA GLU A 57 -18.57 -3.12 0.99
C GLU A 57 -17.65 -2.45 -0.06
N ASP A 58 -17.27 -1.19 0.16
CA ASP A 58 -16.36 -0.47 -0.74
C ASP A 58 -14.96 -1.12 -0.78
N ILE A 59 -14.51 -1.75 0.32
CA ILE A 59 -13.25 -2.54 0.36
C ILE A 59 -13.36 -3.80 -0.49
N GLY A 60 -14.51 -4.49 -0.45
CA GLY A 60 -14.78 -5.67 -1.28
C GLY A 60 -14.84 -5.39 -2.79
N GLU A 61 -15.17 -4.16 -3.18
CA GLU A 61 -15.20 -3.71 -4.58
C GLU A 61 -13.82 -3.33 -5.16
N LEU A 62 -12.78 -3.32 -4.33
CA LEU A 62 -11.41 -3.04 -4.79
C LEU A 62 -10.91 -4.15 -5.73
N ASP A 63 -10.30 -3.74 -6.85
CA ASP A 63 -9.56 -4.68 -7.69
C ASP A 63 -8.46 -5.38 -6.89
N LEU A 64 -8.21 -6.66 -7.19
CA LEU A 64 -7.21 -7.47 -6.48
C LEU A 64 -5.81 -6.84 -6.49
N ALA A 65 -5.43 -6.14 -7.56
CA ALA A 65 -4.15 -5.45 -7.63
C ALA A 65 -4.09 -4.27 -6.66
N ASP A 66 -5.19 -3.55 -6.48
CA ASP A 66 -5.27 -2.41 -5.57
C ASP A 66 -5.45 -2.85 -4.10
N SER A 67 -6.21 -3.92 -3.85
CA SER A 67 -6.30 -4.58 -2.55
C SER A 67 -4.92 -5.07 -2.07
N LYS A 68 -4.15 -5.72 -2.96
CA LYS A 68 -2.76 -6.10 -2.65
C LYS A 68 -1.89 -4.89 -2.30
N ARG A 69 -2.00 -3.79 -3.05
CA ARG A 69 -1.22 -2.55 -2.77
C ARG A 69 -1.61 -1.90 -1.46
N LEU A 70 -2.89 -1.95 -1.09
CA LEU A 70 -3.38 -1.49 0.20
C LEU A 70 -2.78 -2.32 1.34
N MET A 71 -2.81 -3.65 1.25
CA MET A 71 -2.20 -4.54 2.23
C MET A 71 -0.68 -4.34 2.37
N ASP A 72 0.04 -4.24 1.24
CA ASP A 72 1.49 -3.99 1.24
C ASP A 72 1.80 -2.65 1.92
N SER A 73 1.00 -1.61 1.64
CA SER A 73 1.13 -0.30 2.28
C SER A 73 0.87 -0.33 3.78
N PHE A 74 -0.13 -1.10 4.22
CA PHE A 74 -0.42 -1.30 5.63
C PHE A 74 0.75 -2.00 6.35
N ARG A 75 1.32 -3.06 5.76
CA ARG A 75 2.48 -3.76 6.33
C ARG A 75 3.67 -2.84 6.52
N LEU A 76 4.03 -2.06 5.50
CA LEU A 76 5.12 -1.07 5.60
C LEU A 76 4.87 -0.07 6.74
N MET A 77 3.63 0.37 6.89
CA MET A 77 3.24 1.29 7.97
C MET A 77 3.37 0.68 9.37
N VAL A 78 3.01 -0.59 9.53
CA VAL A 78 3.13 -1.34 10.79
C VAL A 78 4.60 -1.57 11.17
N GLU A 79 5.46 -1.85 10.19
CA GLU A 79 6.90 -1.97 10.36
C GLU A 79 7.60 -0.64 10.67
N GLY A 80 6.86 0.48 10.67
CA GLY A 80 7.40 1.81 10.88
C GLY A 80 8.23 2.33 9.71
N ARG A 81 8.09 1.74 8.52
CA ARG A 81 8.77 2.19 7.30
C ARG A 81 7.94 3.30 6.64
N ASP A 82 8.57 4.45 6.42
CA ASP A 82 7.98 5.52 5.63
C ASP A 82 8.08 5.19 4.13
N THR A 83 6.92 5.05 3.47
CA THR A 83 6.83 4.74 2.03
C THR A 83 7.41 5.85 1.13
N ALA A 84 7.60 7.06 1.67
CA ALA A 84 8.31 8.13 1.00
C ALA A 84 9.84 7.89 0.88
N GLY A 85 10.44 7.12 1.80
CA GLY A 85 11.87 6.80 1.79
C GLY A 85 12.22 5.55 0.96
N ASP A 86 11.35 4.54 0.97
CA ASP A 86 11.66 3.23 0.39
C ASP A 86 11.56 3.22 -1.16
N ALA A 87 10.72 4.08 -1.74
CA ALA A 87 10.65 4.29 -3.19
C ALA A 87 11.95 4.93 -3.76
N GLY A 88 12.71 5.66 -2.93
CA GLY A 88 14.04 6.17 -3.27
C GLY A 88 15.13 5.11 -3.16
N ALA A 89 15.01 4.18 -2.20
CA ALA A 89 15.97 3.10 -1.99
C ALA A 89 15.94 2.05 -3.13
N LYS A 90 14.75 1.67 -3.63
CA LYS A 90 14.66 0.74 -4.77
C LYS A 90 15.11 1.36 -6.11
N ARG A 91 14.99 2.68 -6.29
CA ARG A 91 15.51 3.37 -7.48
C ARG A 91 17.04 3.49 -7.45
N SER A 92 17.62 3.75 -6.29
CA SER A 92 19.08 3.89 -6.13
C SER A 92 19.82 2.56 -6.33
N ALA A 93 19.25 1.44 -5.88
CA ALA A 93 19.84 0.10 -6.09
C ALA A 93 19.78 -0.37 -7.55
N ALA A 94 18.79 0.05 -8.33
CA ALA A 94 18.67 -0.31 -9.75
C ALA A 94 19.57 0.55 -10.65
N GLU A 95 19.83 1.82 -10.29
CA GLU A 95 20.66 2.73 -11.07
C GLU A 95 22.17 2.51 -10.84
N GLN A 96 22.57 2.10 -9.62
CA GLN A 96 23.97 1.77 -9.30
C GLN A 96 24.46 0.44 -9.88
N GLY A 97 23.56 -0.49 -10.22
CA GLY A 97 23.92 -1.77 -10.85
C GLY A 97 24.27 -1.69 -12.34
N ASN A 98 24.04 -0.55 -12.99
CA ASN A 98 24.29 -0.37 -14.43
C ASN A 98 25.51 0.53 -14.73
N ALA A 99 26.16 1.12 -13.72
CA ALA A 99 27.27 2.05 -13.91
C ALA A 99 28.68 1.39 -13.84
N ASP A 100 28.79 0.14 -13.40
CA ASP A 100 30.08 -0.53 -13.16
C ASP A 100 30.61 -1.35 -14.35
N ALA A 101 29.83 -1.53 -15.42
CA ALA A 101 30.17 -2.47 -16.50
C ALA A 101 30.88 -1.86 -17.73
N GLY A 102 31.35 -0.61 -17.69
CA GLY A 102 31.77 0.05 -18.93
C GLY A 102 32.83 1.13 -18.80
N LEU A 103 34.03 0.80 -18.29
CA LEU A 103 35.25 1.61 -18.51
C LEU A 103 36.48 0.70 -18.43
N GLY A 104 36.76 0.02 -19.54
CA GLY A 104 37.96 -0.80 -19.73
C GLY A 104 38.40 -0.77 -21.19
N ALA A 105 38.79 0.41 -21.69
CA ALA A 105 39.50 0.50 -22.96
C ALA A 105 40.51 1.66 -22.96
N ALA A 106 41.76 1.27 -23.27
CA ALA A 106 42.85 2.05 -23.86
C ALA A 106 43.73 2.93 -22.95
N THR A 107 44.79 2.31 -22.42
CA THR A 107 46.18 2.84 -22.35
C THR A 107 47.09 1.59 -22.45
N ALA A 108 48.20 1.46 -23.18
CA ALA A 108 49.13 2.30 -23.91
C ALA A 108 49.80 1.37 -24.95
N GLY A 109 50.29 1.86 -26.09
CA GLY A 109 51.70 2.25 -26.25
C GLY A 109 52.30 1.47 -27.42
#